data_AF-A0A7D7LW58-F1
#
_entry.id   AF-A0A7D7LW58-F1
#
_cell.length_a   1.000
_cell.length_b   1.000
_cell.length_c   1.000
_cell.angle_alpha   90.00
_cell.angle_beta   90.00
_cell.angle_gamma   90.00
#
_symmetry.space_group_name_H-M   'P 1'
#
loop_
_entity.id
_entity.type
_entity.pdbx_description
1 polymer ?
#
loop_
_entity_poly.entity_id
_entity_poly.type
_entity_poly.pdbx_seq_one_letter_code
_entity_poly.pdbx_strand_id
1 'polypeptide(L)'
;MNLADQIEALARNATADVAEASRRFSAAQRDLALAMTEHRRNAVQSETDRLREDLENTADAADAVPGIMLPADMADASPHLRPPNA
;
A
#
# COMPACT_ATOMS: atom_id res chain seq x y z
N MET A 1 6.44 26.18 -34.74
CA MET A 1 6.44 25.27 -33.58
C MET A 1 7.79 24.55 -33.58
N ASN A 2 8.58 24.70 -32.52
CA ASN A 2 9.95 24.18 -32.45
C ASN A 2 9.95 22.70 -32.03
N LEU A 3 11.04 21.97 -32.30
CA LEU A 3 11.23 20.58 -31.86
C LEU A 3 11.17 20.45 -30.33
N ALA A 4 11.69 21.44 -29.60
CA ALA A 4 11.60 21.49 -28.15
C ALA A 4 10.14 21.49 -27.66
N ASP A 5 9.28 22.31 -28.27
CA ASP A 5 7.85 22.38 -27.92
C ASP A 5 7.14 21.04 -28.18
N GLN A 6 7.54 20.33 -29.26
CA GLN A 6 6.99 19.02 -29.61
C GLN A 6 7.43 17.93 -28.62
N ILE A 7 8.69 17.93 -28.19
CA ILE A 7 9.19 17.02 -27.16
C ILE A 7 8.49 17.28 -25.83
N GLU A 8 8.31 18.56 -25.46
CA GLU A 8 7.62 18.93 -24.23
C GLU A 8 6.15 18.48 -24.26
N ALA A 9 5.45 18.71 -25.37
CA ALA A 9 4.07 18.26 -25.54
C ALA A 9 3.96 16.72 -25.44
N LEU A 10 4.88 15.98 -26.07
CA LEU A 10 4.92 14.53 -26.01
C LEU A 10 5.15 14.03 -24.57
N ALA A 11 6.11 14.62 -23.85
CA ALA A 11 6.43 14.25 -22.48
C ALA A 11 5.25 14.52 -21.52
N ARG A 12 4.55 15.65 -21.68
CA ARG A 12 3.35 15.97 -20.89
C ARG A 12 2.23 14.98 -21.14
N ASN A 13 1.99 14.62 -22.40
CA ASN A 13 0.96 13.64 -22.75
C ASN A 13 1.29 12.25 -22.18
N ALA A 14 2.52 11.78 -22.37
CA ALA A 14 2.94 10.48 -21.82
C ALA A 14 2.82 10.43 -20.29
N THR A 15 3.14 11.52 -19.61
CA THR A 15 2.98 11.61 -18.14
C THR A 15 1.51 11.57 -17.74
N ALA A 16 0.64 12.27 -18.47
CA ALA A 16 -0.80 12.24 -18.23
C ALA A 16 -1.39 10.84 -18.42
N ASP A 17 -0.98 10.13 -19.48
CA ASP A 17 -1.41 8.76 -19.77
C ASP A 17 -1.00 7.78 -18.67
N VAL A 18 0.26 7.86 -18.20
CA VAL A 18 0.74 7.02 -17.09
C VAL A 18 -0.02 7.31 -15.81
N ALA A 19 -0.27 8.58 -15.49
CA ALA A 19 -1.04 8.94 -14.31
C ALA A 19 -2.49 8.43 -14.39
N GLU A 20 -3.11 8.47 -15.58
CA GLU A 20 -4.44 7.91 -15.81
C GLU A 20 -4.49 6.39 -15.68
N ALA A 21 -3.52 5.69 -16.28
CA ALA A 21 -3.38 4.24 -16.17
C ALA A 21 -3.18 3.81 -14.72
N SER A 22 -2.33 4.53 -13.97
CA SER A 22 -2.11 4.28 -12.54
C SER A 22 -3.40 4.43 -11.73
N ARG A 23 -4.16 5.51 -11.94
CA ARG A 23 -5.46 5.71 -11.27
C ARG A 23 -6.44 4.58 -11.57
N ARG A 24 -6.54 4.15 -12.84
CA ARG A 24 -7.40 3.03 -13.25
C ARG A 24 -6.98 1.72 -12.62
N PHE A 25 -5.69 1.43 -12.61
CA PHE A 25 -5.13 0.23 -11.98
C PHE A 25 -5.46 0.19 -10.48
N SER A 26 -5.20 1.28 -9.75
CA SER A 26 -5.51 1.34 -8.32
C SER A 26 -7.01 1.23 -8.03
N ALA A 27 -7.87 1.76 -8.91
CA ALA A 27 -9.31 1.56 -8.78
C ALA A 27 -9.69 0.08 -8.96
N ALA A 28 -9.23 -0.55 -10.05
CA ALA A 28 -9.49 -1.96 -10.32
C ALA A 28 -8.95 -2.89 -9.21
N GLN A 29 -7.79 -2.57 -8.64
CA GLN A 29 -7.22 -3.32 -7.52
C GLN A 29 -8.10 -3.23 -6.27
N ARG A 30 -8.64 -2.05 -5.95
CA ARG A 30 -9.57 -1.88 -4.82
C ARG A 30 -10.88 -2.64 -5.06
N ASP A 31 -11.43 -2.54 -6.26
CA ASP A 31 -12.67 -3.22 -6.63
C ASP A 31 -12.50 -4.74 -6.56
N LEU A 32 -11.37 -5.26 -7.04
CA LEU A 32 -11.03 -6.68 -6.92
C LEU A 32 -10.91 -7.11 -5.46
N ALA A 33 -10.22 -6.33 -4.63
CA ALA A 33 -10.07 -6.64 -3.20
C ALA A 33 -11.43 -6.69 -2.48
N LEU A 34 -12.33 -5.76 -2.81
CA LEU A 34 -13.71 -5.75 -2.31
C LEU A 34 -14.48 -6.99 -2.77
N ALA A 35 -14.43 -7.32 -4.06
CA ALA A 35 -15.09 -8.49 -4.62
C ALA A 35 -14.58 -9.80 -4.01
N MET A 36 -13.27 -9.93 -3.80
CA MET A 36 -12.70 -11.11 -3.14
C MET A 36 -13.11 -11.20 -1.67
N THR A 37 -13.16 -10.06 -0.97
CA THR A 37 -13.62 -10.01 0.43
C THR A 37 -15.09 -10.43 0.53
N GLU A 38 -15.94 -9.92 -0.36
CA GLU A 38 -17.35 -10.30 -0.43
C GLU A 38 -17.52 -11.78 -0.77
N HIS A 39 -16.76 -12.28 -1.75
CA HIS A 39 -16.76 -13.70 -2.08
C HIS A 39 -16.37 -14.56 -0.88
N ARG A 40 -15.32 -14.18 -0.14
CA ARG A 40 -14.88 -14.90 1.06
C ARG A 40 -15.97 -14.92 2.14
N ARG A 41 -16.69 -13.81 2.34
CA ARG A 41 -17.81 -13.74 3.31
C ARG A 41 -19.00 -14.61 2.92
N ASN A 42 -19.30 -14.70 1.63
CA ASN A 42 -20.51 -15.34 1.12
C ASN A 42 -20.28 -16.79 0.67
N ALA A 43 -19.04 -17.21 0.46
CA ALA A 43 -18.71 -18.58 0.10
C ALA A 43 -19.00 -19.53 1.28
N VAL A 44 -19.63 -20.66 0.98
CA VAL A 44 -19.77 -21.76 1.94
C VAL A 44 -18.38 -22.35 2.16
N GLN A 45 -17.69 -21.87 3.19
CA GLN A 45 -16.35 -22.34 3.53
C GLN A 45 -16.40 -23.75 4.10
N SER A 46 -15.63 -24.66 3.50
CA SER A 46 -15.35 -25.97 4.08
C SER A 46 -14.58 -25.81 5.39
N GLU A 47 -14.72 -26.75 6.31
CA GLU A 47 -13.99 -26.77 7.60
C GLU A 47 -12.47 -26.65 7.39
N THR A 48 -11.94 -27.29 6.33
CA THR A 48 -10.54 -27.23 5.94
C THR A 48 -10.10 -25.84 5.47
N ASP A 49 -10.98 -25.07 4.83
CA ASP A 49 -10.66 -23.73 4.34
C ASP A 49 -10.59 -22.73 5.50
N ARG A 50 -11.47 -22.88 6.49
CA ARG A 50 -11.39 -22.12 7.75
C ARG A 50 -10.10 -22.41 8.51
N LEU A 51 -9.74 -23.69 8.62
CA LEU A 51 -8.50 -24.09 9.30
C LEU A 51 -7.26 -23.52 8.58
N ARG A 52 -7.28 -23.43 7.25
CA ARG A 52 -6.19 -22.80 6.49
C ARG A 52 -6.10 -21.31 6.77
N GLU A 53 -7.22 -20.60 6.77
CA GLU A 53 -7.29 -19.16 7.05
C GLU A 53 -6.81 -18.85 8.48
N ASP A 54 -7.19 -19.65 9.47
CA ASP A 54 -6.72 -19.50 10.85
C ASP A 54 -5.21 -19.70 10.99
N LEU A 55 -4.64 -20.68 10.29
CA LEU A 55 -3.20 -20.94 10.28
C LEU A 55 -2.41 -19.80 9.60
N GLU A 56 -2.93 -19.27 8.50
CA GLU A 56 -2.34 -18.12 7.79
C GLU A 56 -2.35 -16.86 8.67
N ASN A 57 -3.50 -16.54 9.28
CA ASN A 57 -3.60 -15.42 10.22
C ASN A 57 -2.65 -15.58 11.42
N THR A 58 -2.47 -16.80 11.92
CA THR A 58 -1.55 -17.08 13.03
C THR A 58 -0.10 -16.90 12.60
N ALA A 59 0.25 -17.29 11.38
CA ALA A 59 1.59 -17.09 10.82
C ALA A 59 1.88 -15.61 10.59
N ASP A 60 0.96 -14.86 10.00
CA ASP A 60 1.09 -13.41 9.80
C ASP A 60 1.23 -12.65 11.12
N ALA A 61 0.48 -13.07 12.16
CA ALA A 61 0.61 -12.50 13.50
C ALA A 61 1.95 -12.85 14.18
N ALA A 62 2.53 -14.01 13.88
CA ALA A 62 3.84 -14.40 14.37
C ALA A 62 4.98 -13.66 13.64
N ASP A 63 4.83 -13.42 12.34
CA ASP A 63 5.79 -12.69 11.51
C ASP A 63 5.69 -11.17 11.70
N ALA A 64 4.59 -10.66 12.24
CA ALA A 64 4.48 -9.31 12.76
C ALA A 64 5.37 -9.14 14.01
N VAL A 65 6.68 -9.06 13.80
CA VAL A 65 7.64 -8.69 14.85
C VAL A 65 7.15 -7.38 15.48
N PRO A 66 6.92 -7.33 16.82
CA PRO A 66 6.59 -6.09 17.49
C PRO A 66 7.65 -5.07 17.10
N GLY A 67 7.25 -3.90 16.60
CA GLY A 67 8.19 -2.86 16.18
C GLY A 67 9.11 -2.50 17.32
N ILE A 68 10.26 -3.18 17.40
CA ILE A 68 11.33 -2.84 18.32
C ILE A 68 11.82 -1.51 17.78
N MET A 69 11.45 -0.41 18.41
CA MET A 69 12.08 0.88 18.14
C MET A 69 13.58 0.64 18.22
N LEU A 70 14.27 0.85 17.11
CA LEU A 70 15.71 0.75 17.10
C LEU A 70 16.22 1.88 18.02
N PRO A 71 17.38 1.72 18.68
CA PRO A 71 17.95 2.77 19.50
C PRO A 71 18.09 4.13 18.77
N ALA A 72 18.16 4.12 17.43
CA ALA A 72 18.12 5.31 16.58
C ALA A 72 16.75 6.02 16.62
N ASP A 73 15.64 5.28 16.64
CA ASP A 73 14.28 5.84 16.70
C ASP A 73 13.96 6.46 18.08
N MET A 74 14.64 6.00 19.13
CA MET A 74 14.55 6.59 20.47
C MET A 74 15.32 7.91 20.62
N ALA A 75 16.29 8.20 19.74
CA ALA A 75 17.07 9.42 19.80
C ALA A 75 16.25 10.65 19.36
N ASP A 76 15.36 10.48 18.36
CA ASP A 76 14.46 11.54 17.88
C ASP A 76 13.30 11.83 18.84
N ALA A 77 12.94 10.86 19.69
CA ALA A 77 11.96 11.03 20.76
C ALA A 77 12.58 11.55 22.08
N SER A 78 13.88 11.89 22.08
CA SER A 78 14.56 12.32 23.30
C SER A 78 13.96 13.62 23.85
N PRO A 79 13.55 13.66 25.14
CA PRO A 79 12.99 14.87 25.77
C PRO A 79 14.02 16.00 25.92
N HIS A 80 15.27 15.81 25.47
CA HIS A 80 16.33 16.81 25.45
C HIS A 80 16.49 17.53 24.10
N LEU A 81 15.72 17.17 23.08
CA LEU A 81 15.68 17.91 21.83
C LEU A 81 14.78 19.14 22.00
N ARG A 82 15.35 20.33 21.76
CA ARG A 82 14.56 21.57 21.72
C ARG A 82 13.55 21.49 20.58
N PRO A 83 12.32 22.00 20.77
CA PRO A 83 11.36 22.09 19.68
C PRO A 83 11.94 22.95 18.54
N PRO A 84 11.75 22.55 17.27
CA PRO A 84 12.13 23.38 16.16
C PRO A 84 11.17 24.58 16.13
N ASN A 85 11.76 25.77 16.26
CA ASN A 85 11.16 27.11 16.25
C ASN A 85 10.67 27.62 17.62
N ALA A 86 11.56 28.35 18.28
CA ALA A 86 11.24 29.44 19.19
C ALA A 86 11.63 30.77 18.52
#